data_AF-A0AB34YAZ5-F1
#
_entry.id   AF-A0AB34YAZ5-F1
#
_cell.length_a   1.000
_cell.length_b   1.000
_cell.length_c   1.000
_cell.angle_alpha   90.00
_cell.angle_beta   90.00
_cell.angle_gamma   90.00
#
_symmetry.space_group_name_H-M   'P 1'
#
loop_
_entity.id
_entity.type
_entity.pdbx_description
1 polymer ?
#
loop_
_entity_poly.entity_id
_entity_poly.type
_entity_poly.pdbx_seq_one_letter_code
_entity_poly.pdbx_strand_id
1 'polypeptide(L)'
;MAFRPEEHSIVVQAAFWMTSTALLVGLATFLISIAAVLVKTGSLVERVEDRELGTGHRMGKRFSRLTPFFTDPSFRALRAALFGSLTAVLLSFIILFAMIASLGS
;
A
#
# COMPACT_ATOMS: atom_id res chain seq x y z
N MET A 1 -7.68 -18.68 -32.07
CA MET A 1 -6.22 -18.78 -32.17
C MET A 1 -5.75 -19.68 -31.04
N ALA A 2 -5.30 -20.89 -31.36
CA ALA A 2 -4.72 -21.79 -30.36
C ALA A 2 -3.27 -21.33 -30.12
N PHE A 3 -2.97 -20.87 -28.90
CA PHE A 3 -1.61 -20.50 -28.51
C PHE A 3 -0.73 -21.75 -28.53
N ARG A 4 0.48 -21.63 -29.10
CA ARG A 4 1.47 -22.70 -29.03
C ARG A 4 1.99 -22.83 -27.59
N PRO A 5 2.34 -24.03 -27.12
CA PRO A 5 2.77 -24.25 -25.74
C PRO A 5 4.02 -23.42 -25.37
N GLU A 6 4.94 -23.19 -26.31
CA GLU A 6 6.07 -22.26 -26.11
C GLU A 6 5.65 -20.78 -25.90
N GLU A 7 4.61 -20.31 -26.59
CA GLU A 7 4.10 -18.94 -26.46
C GLU A 7 3.36 -18.76 -25.13
N HIS A 8 2.66 -19.80 -24.66
CA HIS A 8 1.97 -19.81 -23.38
C HIS A 8 2.95 -19.64 -22.20
N SER A 9 4.12 -20.28 -22.27
CA SER A 9 5.16 -20.14 -21.23
C SER A 9 5.72 -18.71 -21.13
N ILE A 10 6.00 -18.08 -22.28
CA ILE A 10 6.55 -16.71 -22.34
C ILE A 10 5.53 -15.69 -21.81
N VAL A 11 4.26 -15.82 -22.21
CA VAL A 11 3.20 -14.90 -21.77
C VAL A 11 2.98 -14.99 -20.25
N VAL A 12 2.95 -16.20 -19.69
CA VAL A 12 2.81 -16.40 -18.24
C VAL A 12 4.01 -15.82 -17.49
N GLN A 13 5.22 -16.06 -17.98
CA GLN A 13 6.44 -15.55 -17.35
C GLN A 13 6.51 -14.02 -17.40
N ALA A 14 6.17 -13.41 -18.54
CA ALA A 14 6.11 -11.96 -18.69
C ALA A 14 5.05 -11.35 -17.76
N ALA A 15 3.86 -11.94 -17.69
CA ALA A 15 2.79 -11.48 -16.82
C ALA A 15 3.14 -11.63 -15.34
N PHE A 16 3.84 -12.70 -14.95
CA PHE A 16 4.35 -12.89 -13.60
C PHE A 16 5.32 -11.77 -13.19
N TRP A 17 6.29 -11.45 -14.05
CA TRP A 17 7.24 -10.37 -13.79
C TRP A 17 6.58 -8.99 -13.74
N MET A 18 5.66 -8.69 -14.67
CA MET A 18 4.90 -7.43 -14.67
C MET A 18 4.04 -7.27 -13.41
N THR A 19 3.37 -8.35 -12.98
CA THR A 19 2.53 -8.31 -11.78
C THR A 19 3.38 -8.18 -10.51
N SER A 20 4.53 -8.85 -10.48
CA SER A 20 5.47 -8.76 -9.35
C SER A 20 6.08 -7.37 -9.22
N THR A 21 6.46 -6.72 -10.33
CA THR A 21 6.97 -5.34 -10.28
C THR A 21 5.87 -4.34 -9.90
N ALA A 22 4.65 -4.51 -10.43
CA ALA A 22 3.51 -3.69 -10.04
C ALA A 22 3.19 -3.83 -8.53
N LEU A 23 3.28 -5.04 -7.98
CA LEU A 23 3.14 -5.29 -6.54
C LEU A 23 4.18 -4.51 -5.73
N LEU A 24 5.46 -4.61 -6.11
CA LEU A 24 6.55 -3.92 -5.40
C LEU A 24 6.41 -2.40 -5.45
N VAL A 25 6.09 -1.85 -6.63
CA VAL A 25 5.87 -0.40 -6.81
C VAL A 25 4.65 0.05 -6.01
N GLY A 26 3.56 -0.73 -6.03
CA GLY A 26 2.37 -0.47 -5.21
C GLY A 26 2.69 -0.45 -3.73
N LEU A 27 3.43 -1.44 -3.24
CA LEU A 27 3.83 -1.54 -1.83
C LEU A 27 4.73 -0.36 -1.42
N ALA A 28 5.72 -0.02 -2.24
CA ALA A 28 6.60 1.13 -1.99
C ALA A 28 5.81 2.43 -1.93
N THR A 29 4.90 2.66 -2.88
CA THR A 29 4.05 3.85 -2.92
C THR A 29 3.12 3.94 -1.70
N PHE A 30 2.59 2.81 -1.27
CA PHE A 30 1.77 2.71 -0.05
C PHE A 30 2.57 3.10 1.20
N LEU A 31 3.76 2.53 1.38
CA LEU A 31 4.65 2.85 2.50
C LEU A 31 5.10 4.31 2.50
N ILE A 32 5.46 4.85 1.33
CA ILE A 32 5.82 6.27 1.18
C ILE A 32 4.64 7.17 1.52
N SER A 33 3.43 6.82 1.07
CA SER A 33 2.22 7.57 1.39
C SER A 33 1.97 7.58 2.90
N ILE A 34 2.07 6.43 3.58
CA ILE A 34 1.95 6.34 5.04
C ILE A 34 3.00 7.20 5.73
N ALA A 35 4.27 7.07 5.34
CA ALA A 35 5.36 7.85 5.93
C ALA A 35 5.12 9.37 5.74
N ALA A 36 4.68 9.79 4.55
CA ALA A 36 4.35 11.17 4.27
C ALA A 36 3.16 11.67 5.12
N VAL A 37 2.13 10.84 5.36
CA VAL A 37 1.05 11.18 6.30
C VAL A 37 1.61 11.35 7.72
N LEU A 38 2.39 10.38 8.20
CA LEU A 38 2.92 10.39 9.57
C LEU A 38 3.84 11.60 9.83
N VAL A 39 4.67 11.96 8.84
CA VAL A 39 5.54 13.15 8.88
C VAL A 39 4.70 14.42 8.86
N LYS A 40 3.76 14.56 7.91
CA LYS A 40 2.98 15.79 7.72
C LYS A 40 1.97 16.04 8.85
N THR A 41 1.47 14.98 9.49
CA THR A 41 0.61 15.07 10.69
C THR A 41 1.39 15.21 11.99
N GLY A 42 2.72 15.08 11.96
CA GLY A 42 3.57 15.14 13.15
C GLY A 42 3.24 14.05 14.18
N SER A 43 2.64 12.93 13.76
CA SER A 43 2.31 11.82 14.67
C SER A 43 3.54 11.05 15.12
N LEU A 44 4.63 11.09 14.33
CA LEU A 44 5.95 10.52 14.64
C LEU A 44 6.76 11.36 15.63
N VAL A 45 6.45 12.65 15.79
CA VAL A 45 7.21 13.53 16.69
C VAL A 45 6.59 13.45 18.08
N GLU A 46 7.31 12.78 18.99
CA GLU A 46 6.97 12.77 20.41
C GLU A 46 7.27 14.16 20.99
N ARG A 47 6.22 14.94 21.30
CA ARG A 47 6.40 16.24 21.92
C ARG A 47 6.75 16.05 23.39
N VAL A 48 7.50 16.99 23.96
CA VAL A 48 7.88 16.96 25.38
C VAL A 48 6.63 16.85 26.28
N GLU A 49 5.54 17.52 25.89
CA GLU A 49 4.21 17.45 26.52
C GLU A 49 3.55 16.05 26.49
N ASP A 50 4.01 15.14 25.64
CA ASP A 50 3.47 13.78 25.53
C ASP A 50 4.25 12.76 26.38
N ARG A 51 5.43 13.12 26.91
CA ARG A 51 6.27 12.22 27.72
C ARG A 51 5.65 11.86 29.07
N GLU A 52 4.87 12.77 29.63
CA GLU A 52 4.22 12.59 30.93
C GLU A 52 2.93 11.76 30.83
N LEU A 53 2.44 11.51 29.62
CA LEU A 53 1.19 10.77 29.41
C LEU A 53 1.43 9.25 29.42
N GLY A 54 0.49 8.51 30.03
CA GLY A 54 0.45 7.05 29.94
C GLY A 54 0.37 6.57 28.49
N THR A 55 0.90 5.37 28.21
CA THR A 55 1.04 4.79 26.86
C THR A 55 -0.26 4.80 26.05
N GLY A 56 -1.41 4.53 26.70
CA GLY A 56 -2.72 4.59 26.05
C GLY A 56 -3.16 6.00 25.63
N HIS A 57 -2.90 7.02 26.46
CA HIS A 57 -3.22 8.41 26.14
C HIS A 57 -2.29 8.97 25.05
N ARG A 58 -1.01 8.54 25.03
CA ARG A 58 -0.09 8.83 23.92
C ARG A 58 -0.60 8.29 22.59
N MET A 59 -1.07 7.05 22.56
CA MET A 59 -1.65 6.45 21.37
C MET A 59 -2.91 7.19 20.90
N GLY A 60 -3.80 7.56 21.83
CA GLY A 60 -5.00 8.35 21.53
C GLY A 60 -4.68 9.73 20.94
N LYS A 61 -3.69 10.45 21.48
CA LYS A 61 -3.22 11.73 20.92
C LYS A 61 -2.60 11.56 19.54
N ARG A 62 -1.80 10.51 19.31
CA ARG A 62 -1.24 10.21 17.99
C ARG A 62 -2.33 9.92 16.95
N PHE A 63 -3.39 9.20 17.33
CA PHE A 63 -4.56 9.00 16.48
C PHE A 63 -5.34 10.28 16.22
N SER A 64 -5.52 11.12 17.24
CA SER A 64 -6.17 12.42 17.08
C SER A 64 -5.40 13.33 16.11
N ARG A 65 -4.06 13.26 16.09
CA ARG A 65 -3.24 13.97 15.09
C ARG A 65 -3.38 13.42 13.67
N LEU A 66 -3.88 12.20 13.49
CA LEU A 66 -4.21 11.65 12.17
C LEU A 66 -5.60 12.09 11.68
N THR A 67 -6.49 12.61 12.53
CA THR A 67 -7.82 13.08 12.12
C THR A 67 -7.80 14.07 10.94
N PRO A 68 -6.88 15.07 10.88
CA PRO A 68 -6.74 15.97 9.74
C PRO A 68 -6.49 15.25 8.42
N PHE A 69 -5.85 14.07 8.40
CA PHE A 69 -5.66 13.31 7.17
C PHE A 69 -6.99 12.97 6.47
N PHE A 70 -8.04 12.68 7.25
CA PHE A 70 -9.36 12.30 6.73
C PHE A 70 -10.23 13.51 6.38
N THR A 71 -10.03 14.64 7.04
CA THR A 71 -10.88 15.82 6.89
C THR A 71 -10.28 16.90 6.00
N ASP A 72 -8.96 17.10 6.02
CA ASP A 72 -8.30 18.18 5.27
C ASP A 72 -8.10 17.82 3.78
N PRO A 73 -8.64 18.64 2.85
CA PRO A 73 -8.49 18.43 1.40
C PRO A 73 -7.02 18.44 0.92
N SER A 74 -6.09 19.01 1.68
CA SER A 74 -4.65 19.00 1.34
C SER A 74 -4.06 17.58 1.28
N PHE A 75 -4.72 16.59 1.88
CA PHE A 75 -4.36 15.18 1.85
C PHE A 75 -5.12 14.37 0.81
N ARG A 76 -5.97 14.97 -0.03
CA ARG A 76 -6.80 14.24 -1.00
C ARG A 76 -5.97 13.42 -1.99
N ALA A 77 -4.86 13.99 -2.48
CA ALA A 77 -3.93 13.30 -3.36
C ALA A 77 -3.22 12.13 -2.65
N LEU A 78 -2.78 12.31 -1.40
CA LEU A 78 -2.19 11.22 -0.61
C LEU A 78 -3.20 10.11 -0.32
N ARG A 79 -4.45 10.46 -0.01
CA ARG A 79 -5.54 9.48 0.18
C ARG A 79 -5.76 8.69 -1.10
N ALA A 80 -5.87 9.37 -2.25
CA ALA A 80 -6.02 8.70 -3.54
C ALA A 80 -4.83 7.78 -3.86
N ALA A 81 -3.59 8.23 -3.60
CA ALA A 81 -2.40 7.41 -3.77
C ALA A 81 -2.38 6.19 -2.83
N LEU A 82 -2.79 6.36 -1.57
CA LEU A 82 -2.82 5.31 -0.57
C LEU A 82 -3.89 4.26 -0.87
N PHE A 83 -5.11 4.68 -1.20
CA PHE A 83 -6.17 3.76 -1.63
C PHE A 83 -5.86 3.11 -2.97
N GLY A 84 -5.36 3.89 -3.95
CA GLY A 84 -4.99 3.37 -5.26
C GLY A 84 -3.86 2.33 -5.19
N SER A 85 -2.83 2.60 -4.41
CA SER A 85 -1.73 1.64 -4.18
C SER A 85 -2.20 0.39 -3.43
N LEU A 86 -3.07 0.54 -2.43
CA LEU A 86 -3.66 -0.60 -1.73
C LEU A 86 -4.47 -1.48 -2.68
N THR A 87 -5.33 -0.88 -3.51
CA THR A 87 -6.11 -1.61 -4.52
C THR A 87 -5.19 -2.30 -5.52
N ALA A 88 -4.14 -1.63 -6.01
CA ALA A 88 -3.17 -2.23 -6.93
C ALA A 88 -2.43 -3.43 -6.31
N VAL A 89 -2.06 -3.34 -5.03
CA VAL A 89 -1.43 -4.44 -4.29
C VAL A 89 -2.39 -5.62 -4.16
N LEU A 90 -3.64 -5.38 -3.74
CA LEU A 90 -4.65 -6.43 -3.61
C LEU A 90 -4.94 -7.11 -4.95
N LEU A 91 -5.09 -6.32 -6.02
CA LEU A 91 -5.32 -6.85 -7.37
C LEU A 91 -4.13 -7.71 -7.84
N SER A 92 -2.91 -7.24 -7.60
CA SER A 92 -1.68 -7.98 -7.94
C SER A 92 -1.59 -9.31 -7.20
N PHE A 93 -1.96 -9.33 -5.91
CA PHE A 93 -2.06 -10.58 -5.14
C PHE A 93 -3.08 -11.56 -5.72
N ILE A 94 -4.27 -11.08 -6.08
CA ILE A 94 -5.33 -11.91 -6.68
C ILE A 94 -4.86 -12.50 -8.01
N ILE A 95 -4.23 -11.69 -8.86
CA ILE A 95 -3.71 -12.12 -10.17
C ILE A 95 -2.60 -13.16 -9.99
N LEU A 96 -1.63 -12.91 -9.10
CA LEU A 96 -0.55 -13.86 -8.82
C LEU A 96 -1.10 -15.17 -8.26
N PHE A 97 -2.07 -15.11 -7.35
CA PHE A 97 -2.72 -16.29 -6.80
C PHE A 97 -3.45 -17.10 -7.86
N ALA A 98 -4.23 -16.43 -8.72
CA ALA A 98 -4.93 -17.07 -9.84
C ALA A 98 -3.95 -17.73 -10.82
N MET A 99 -2.83 -17.07 -11.13
CA MET A 99 -1.79 -17.63 -11.99
C MET A 99 -1.16 -18.90 -11.39
N ILE A 100 -0.80 -18.87 -10.10
CA ILE A 100 -0.23 -20.03 -9.41
C ILE A 100 -1.25 -21.18 -9.35
N ALA A 101 -2.51 -20.90 -9.02
CA ALA A 101 -3.56 -21.89 -8.97
C ALA A 101 -3.80 -22.54 -10.35
N SER A 102 -3.76 -21.76 -11.43
CA SER A 102 -3.90 -22.27 -12.80
C SER A 102 -2.71 -23.08 -13.31
N LEU A 103 -1.53 -22.92 -12.69
CA LEU A 103 -0.34 -23.72 -13.00
C LEU A 103 -0.30 -25.05 -12.25
N GLY A 104 -1.02 -25.16 -11.13
CA GLY A 104 -1.07 -26.36 -10.29
C GLY A 104 -2.21 -27.33 -10.61
N SER A 105 -3.14 -26.95 -11.49
CA SER A 105 -4.27 -27.77 -11.98
C SER A 105 -3.97 -28.36 -13.35
#